data_AF-A0A9E0TDY4-F1
#
_entry.id   AF-A0A9E0TDY4-F1
#
_cell.length_a   1.000
_cell.length_b   1.000
_cell.length_c   1.000
_cell.angle_alpha   90.00
_cell.angle_beta   90.00
_cell.angle_gamma   90.00
#
_symmetry.space_group_name_H-M   'P 1'
#
loop_
_entity.id
_entity.type
_entity.pdbx_description
1 polymer ?
#
loop_
_entity_poly.entity_id
_entity_poly.type
_entity_poly.pdbx_seq_one_letter_code
_entity_poly.pdbx_strand_id
1 'polypeptide(L)'
;VVRLFTPDAHLTWLLVSLDPADDDTAYGLIDLGLGMPELGTVKLSDLASIVGPRKQPVMRDRYFQAARPLSEYVRLAQENGGIVD
;
A
#
# COMPACT_ATOMS: atom_id res chain seq x y z
N VAL A 1 9.64 -5.39 1.42
CA VAL A 1 8.32 -4.88 1.00
C VAL A 1 7.27 -5.36 1.99
N VAL A 2 6.38 -4.49 2.43
CA VAL A 2 5.24 -4.79 3.30
C VAL A 2 3.96 -4.46 2.52
N ARG A 3 2.98 -5.36 2.55
CA ARG A 3 1.64 -5.08 2.03
C ARG A 3 0.71 -4.68 3.16
N LEU A 4 0.10 -3.51 3.02
CA LEU A 4 -1.01 -3.03 3.85
C LEU A 4 -2.26 -2.92 2.98
N PHE A 5 -3.44 -3.16 3.55
CA PHE A 5 -4.70 -3.04 2.84
C PHE A 5 -5.85 -2.74 3.79
N THR A 6 -6.92 -2.15 3.29
CA THR A 6 -8.16 -1.95 4.05
C THR A 6 -9.14 -3.07 3.65
N PRO A 7 -9.61 -3.97 4.53
CA PRO A 7 -10.36 -5.16 4.08
C PRO A 7 -11.76 -4.86 3.52
N ASP A 8 -12.30 -3.69 3.83
CA ASP A 8 -13.61 -3.22 3.42
C ASP A 8 -13.55 -1.98 2.52
N ALA A 9 -12.36 -1.61 2.04
CA ALA A 9 -12.15 -0.58 1.03
C ALA A 9 -11.09 -1.07 0.03
N HIS A 10 -11.19 -0.72 -1.24
CA HIS A 10 -10.22 -1.19 -2.24
C HIS A 10 -8.88 -0.43 -2.18
N LEU A 11 -8.37 -0.19 -0.97
CA LEU A 11 -7.12 0.53 -0.71
C LEU A 11 -6.01 -0.46 -0.40
N THR A 12 -4.90 -0.36 -1.11
CA THR A 12 -3.73 -1.22 -0.94
C THR A 12 -2.43 -0.40 -1.03
N TRP A 13 -1.46 -0.74 -0.20
CA TRP A 13 -0.12 -0.13 -0.20
C TRP A 13 0.95 -1.21 -0.21
N LEU A 14 1.95 -1.07 -1.07
CA LEU A 14 3.19 -1.87 -1.08
C LEU A 14 4.37 -0.97 -0.69
N LEU A 15 4.71 -0.99 0.60
CA LEU A 15 5.73 -0.15 1.19
C LEU A 15 7.11 -0.82 1.15
N VAL A 16 8.15 -0.09 0.74
CA VAL A 16 9.49 -0.65 0.53
C VAL A 16 10.57 -0.03 1.42
N SER A 17 10.36 1.18 1.92
CA SER A 17 11.28 1.85 2.83
C SER A 17 10.52 2.73 3.82
N LEU A 18 11.11 2.93 4.99
CA LEU A 18 10.67 3.83 6.04
C LEU A 18 11.76 4.91 6.20
N ASP A 19 11.35 6.16 6.29
CA ASP A 19 12.26 7.28 6.54
C ASP A 19 12.79 7.21 7.99
N PRO A 20 14.11 7.06 8.19
CA PRO A 20 14.69 6.98 9.53
C PRO A 20 14.68 8.32 10.28
N ALA A 21 14.34 9.43 9.61
CA ALA A 21 14.26 10.75 10.26
C ALA A 21 13.05 10.88 11.19
N ASP A 22 11.94 10.20 10.86
CA ASP A 22 10.68 10.29 11.60
C ASP A 22 10.08 8.92 12.00
N ASP A 23 10.62 7.81 11.50
CA ASP A 23 10.10 6.44 11.71
C ASP A 23 8.60 6.29 11.34
N ASP A 24 8.09 7.17 10.48
CA ASP A 24 6.65 7.27 10.15
C ASP A 24 6.39 7.41 8.65
N THR A 25 7.19 8.18 7.93
CA THR A 25 7.03 8.40 6.50
C THR A 25 7.56 7.19 5.72
N ALA A 26 6.67 6.42 5.10
CA ALA A 26 7.02 5.27 4.28
C ALA A 26 6.89 5.60 2.78
N TYR A 27 7.77 5.01 1.96
CA TYR A 27 7.71 5.11 0.50
C TYR A 27 7.28 3.77 -0.11
N GLY A 28 6.45 3.83 -1.16
CA GLY A 28 5.95 2.64 -1.82
C GLY A 28 4.99 2.92 -2.98
N LEU A 29 4.39 1.83 -3.47
CA LEU A 29 3.30 1.88 -4.43
C LEU A 29 1.97 1.99 -3.68
N ILE A 30 1.16 2.96 -4.08
CA ILE A 30 -0.10 3.36 -3.45
C ILE A 30 -1.22 3.11 -4.44
N ASP A 31 -2.22 2.35 -4.02
CA ASP A 31 -3.45 2.12 -4.77
C ASP A 31 -4.64 2.51 -3.91
N LEU A 32 -5.33 3.57 -4.32
CA LEU A 32 -6.52 4.09 -3.63
C LEU A 32 -7.84 3.54 -4.20
N GLY A 33 -7.79 2.51 -5.06
CA GLY A 33 -8.96 1.93 -5.70
C GLY A 33 -9.61 2.84 -6.75
N LEU A 34 -8.83 3.78 -7.30
CA LEU A 34 -9.28 4.79 -8.27
C LEU A 34 -8.86 4.49 -9.72
N GLY A 35 -8.26 3.33 -9.98
CA GLY A 35 -7.76 2.99 -11.32
C GLY A 35 -6.39 3.58 -11.65
N MET A 36 -5.73 4.25 -10.69
CA MET A 36 -4.52 5.06 -10.92
C MET A 36 -3.47 4.81 -9.82
N PRO A 37 -2.89 3.60 -9.71
CA PRO A 37 -1.87 3.31 -8.72
C PRO A 37 -0.56 4.03 -9.04
N GLU A 38 0.08 4.59 -8.03
CA GLU A 38 1.26 5.44 -8.19
C GLU A 38 2.32 5.25 -7.10
N LEU A 39 3.56 5.63 -7.40
CA LEU A 39 4.62 5.68 -6.40
C LEU A 39 4.49 6.96 -5.58
N GLY A 40 4.59 6.83 -4.27
CA GLY A 40 4.47 7.98 -3.37
C GLY A 40 4.95 7.68 -1.96
N THR A 41 4.78 8.68 -1.10
CA THR A 41 5.05 8.59 0.33
C THR A 41 3.77 8.68 1.13
N VAL A 42 3.69 7.96 2.25
CA VAL A 42 2.54 7.97 3.16
C VAL A 42 3.02 7.78 4.59
N LYS A 43 2.37 8.42 5.56
CA LYS A 43 2.69 8.19 6.97
C LYS A 43 2.00 6.94 7.51
N LEU A 44 2.72 6.14 8.29
CA LEU A 44 2.15 4.98 8.97
C LEU A 44 1.09 5.41 9.99
N SER A 45 1.27 6.56 10.63
CA SER A 45 0.30 7.18 11.54
C SER A 45 -1.00 7.58 10.82
N ASP A 46 -0.90 8.14 9.61
CA ASP A 46 -2.07 8.43 8.77
C ASP A 46 -2.78 7.13 8.39
N LEU A 47 -2.05 6.10 7.94
CA LEU A 47 -2.63 4.79 7.62
C LEU A 47 -3.30 4.14 8.83
N ALA A 48 -2.72 4.26 10.03
CA ALA A 48 -3.30 3.73 11.25
C ALA A 48 -4.61 4.44 11.66
N SER A 49 -4.81 5.68 11.20
CA SER A 49 -6.05 6.43 11.42
C SER A 49 -7.17 6.10 10.43
N ILE A 50 -6.83 5.46 9.30
CA ILE A 50 -7.81 5.06 8.28
C ILE A 50 -8.69 3.92 8.82
N VAL A 51 -10.00 4.16 8.77
CA VAL A 51 -11.02 3.18 9.10
C VAL A 51 -12.00 3.12 7.95
N GLY A 52 -12.14 1.93 7.36
CA GLY A 52 -13.02 1.71 6.23
C GLY A 52 -14.52 1.76 6.56
N PRO A 53 -15.38 1.66 5.54
CA PRO A 53 -16.82 1.90 5.66
C PRO A 53 -17.54 0.99 6.66
N ARG A 54 -17.06 -0.23 6.85
CA ARG A 54 -17.57 -1.23 7.80
C ARG A 54 -16.78 -1.27 9.10
N LYS A 55 -16.11 -0.15 9.44
CA LYS A 55 -15.29 0.02 10.65
C LYS A 55 -14.07 -0.91 10.73
N GLN A 56 -13.54 -1.35 9.58
CA GLN A 56 -12.33 -2.18 9.57
C GLN A 56 -11.10 -1.29 9.37
N PRO A 57 -10.07 -1.42 10.22
CA PRO A 57 -8.84 -0.64 10.09
C PRO A 57 -7.98 -1.18 8.95
N VAL A 58 -6.95 -0.41 8.58
CA VAL A 58 -5.85 -0.91 7.74
C VAL A 58 -5.20 -2.12 8.42
N MET A 59 -4.97 -3.18 7.64
CA MET A 59 -4.36 -4.42 8.08
C MET A 59 -3.04 -4.67 7.35
N ARG A 60 -2.08 -5.27 8.07
CA ARG A 60 -0.88 -5.85 7.45
C ARG A 60 -1.18 -7.24 6.93
N ASP A 61 -0.85 -7.48 5.68
CA ASP A 61 -0.81 -8.83 5.14
C ASP A 61 0.44 -9.55 5.67
N ARG A 62 0.20 -10.61 6.46
CA ARG A 62 1.27 -11.42 7.07
C ARG A 62 1.75 -12.55 6.16
N TYR A 63 0.98 -12.86 5.12
CA TYR A 63 1.26 -13.96 4.18
C TYR A 63 1.84 -13.45 2.86
N PHE A 64 1.71 -12.14 2.59
CA PHE A 64 2.36 -11.51 1.45
C PHE A 64 3.88 -11.70 1.48
N GLN A 65 4.40 -12.29 0.40
CA GLN A 65 5.83 -12.40 0.12
C GLN A 65 6.11 -11.71 -1.20
N ALA A 66 7.04 -10.75 -1.18
CA ALA A 66 7.43 -10.07 -2.41
C ALA A 66 8.19 -11.03 -3.32
N ALA A 67 7.66 -11.26 -4.51
CA ALA A 67 8.23 -12.18 -5.50
C ALA A 67 8.98 -11.47 -6.64
N ARG A 68 8.87 -10.13 -6.71
CA ARG A 68 9.38 -9.30 -7.80
C ARG A 68 9.89 -7.95 -7.28
N PRO A 69 10.74 -7.22 -8.03
CA PRO A 69 11.15 -5.86 -7.65
C PRO A 69 9.96 -4.89 -7.70
N LEU A 70 10.07 -3.77 -6.96
CA LEU A 70 9.03 -2.73 -6.92
C LEU A 70 8.65 -2.22 -8.32
N SER A 71 9.64 -2.05 -9.21
CA SER A 71 9.41 -1.59 -10.58
C SER A 71 8.43 -2.49 -11.36
N GLU A 72 8.46 -3.80 -11.12
CA GLU A 72 7.54 -4.72 -11.79
C GLU A 72 6.14 -4.66 -11.18
N TYR A 73 6.03 -4.51 -9.86
CA TYR A 73 4.73 -4.24 -9.21
C TYR A 73 4.09 -2.95 -9.73
N VAL A 74 4.87 -1.88 -9.89
CA VAL A 74 4.39 -0.60 -10.42
C VAL A 74 3.86 -0.76 -11.84
N ARG A 75 4.64 -1.38 -12.73
CA ARG A 75 4.23 -1.62 -14.12
C ARG A 75 2.93 -2.40 -14.20
N LEU A 76 2.83 -3.51 -13.46
CA LEU A 76 1.63 -4.36 -13.46
C LEU A 76 0.44 -3.64 -12.85
N ALA A 77 0.64 -2.85 -11.81
CA ALA A 77 -0.45 -2.10 -11.20
C ALA A 77 -0.99 -1.05 -12.17
N GLN A 78 -0.12 -0.32 -12.86
CA GLN A 78 -0.53 0.66 -13.87
C GLN A 78 -1.25 0.02 -15.05
N GLU A 79 -0.81 -1.16 -15.51
CA GLU A 79 -1.47 -1.91 -16.59
C GLU A 79 -2.87 -2.42 -16.19
N ASN A 80 -3.05 -2.82 -14.93
CA ASN A 80 -4.31 -3.37 -14.44
C ASN A 80 -5.23 -2.32 -13.78
N GLY A 81 -4.73 -1.10 -13.57
CA GLY A 81 -5.41 -0.05 -12.81
C GLY A 81 -5.43 -0.28 -11.28
N GLY A 82 -4.65 -1.22 -10.76
CA GLY A 82 -4.57 -1.51 -9.33
C GLY A 82 -3.56 -2.60 -8.98
N ILE A 83 -3.18 -2.69 -7.70
CA ILE A 83 -2.23 -3.69 -7.22
C ILE A 83 -2.89 -5.07 -7.27
N VAL A 84 -2.33 -5.96 -8.08
CA VAL A 84 -2.78 -7.35 -8.25
C VAL A 84 -2.01 -8.30 -7.33
N ASP A 85 -2.69 -9.37 -6.89
CA ASP A 85 -2.09 -10.52 -6.18
C ASP A 85 -1.18 -11.36 -7.11
#